data_AF-A0A100VIM6-F1
#
_entry.id   AF-A0A100VIM6-F1
#
_cell.length_a   1.000
_cell.length_b   1.000
_cell.length_c   1.000
_cell.angle_alpha   90.00
_cell.angle_beta   90.00
_cell.angle_gamma   90.00
#
_symmetry.space_group_name_H-M   'P 1'
#
loop_
_entity.id
_entity.type
_entity.pdbx_description
1 polymer ?
#
loop_
_entity_poly.entity_id
_entity_poly.type
_entity_poly.pdbx_seq_one_letter_code
_entity_poly.pdbx_strand_id
1 'polypeptide(L)'
;MVIMKKRSKYLIVLFMFIAIVLILLFLNTNKNEANEPVVNGKIIHVKNFDLDAKSTNLKTMTEGSIFVEGEKEHIDHIKIVAHVEIDLADWGGVAFYIPDQWSVSSITSSYPEHQPKLKPAEYYPPG
;
A
#
# COMPACT_ATOMS: atom_id res chain seq x y z
N MET A 1 -29.58 -56.65 26.36
CA MET A 1 -29.62 -55.27 25.84
C MET A 1 -28.77 -54.28 26.67
N VAL A 2 -27.55 -54.64 27.08
CA VAL A 2 -26.65 -53.75 27.88
C VAL A 2 -25.32 -53.50 27.16
N ILE A 3 -24.89 -54.44 26.30
CA ILE A 3 -23.61 -54.40 25.58
C ILE A 3 -23.62 -53.39 24.41
N MET A 4 -24.73 -53.26 23.68
CA MET A 4 -24.88 -52.26 22.60
C MET A 4 -24.84 -50.81 23.13
N LYS A 5 -25.34 -50.58 24.35
CA LYS A 5 -25.38 -49.27 24.99
C LYS A 5 -23.98 -48.79 25.44
N LYS A 6 -23.06 -49.72 25.75
CA LYS A 6 -21.66 -49.40 26.08
C LYS A 6 -20.85 -49.01 24.84
N ARG A 7 -20.97 -49.76 23.74
CA ARG A 7 -20.27 -49.47 22.47
C ARG A 7 -20.67 -48.13 21.84
N SER A 8 -21.93 -47.74 21.98
CA SER A 8 -22.42 -46.42 21.55
C SER A 8 -21.79 -45.25 22.32
N LYS A 9 -21.49 -45.41 23.62
CA LYS A 9 -20.81 -44.38 24.41
C LYS A 9 -19.38 -44.13 23.94
N TYR A 10 -18.64 -45.19 23.60
CA TYR A 10 -17.29 -45.05 23.05
C TYR A 10 -17.28 -44.40 21.66
N LEU A 11 -18.29 -44.68 20.84
CA LEU A 11 -18.47 -44.01 19.54
C LEU A 11 -18.74 -42.51 19.72
N ILE A 12 -19.59 -42.11 20.68
CA ILE A 12 -19.87 -40.69 20.95
C ILE A 12 -18.60 -39.96 21.42
N VAL A 13 -17.81 -40.58 22.30
CA VAL A 13 -16.55 -40.01 22.79
C VAL A 13 -15.54 -39.88 21.64
N LEU A 14 -15.47 -40.86 20.74
CA LEU A 14 -14.61 -40.81 19.56
C LEU A 14 -14.98 -39.65 18.61
N PHE A 15 -16.27 -39.48 18.32
CA PHE A 15 -16.75 -38.37 17.48
C PHE A 15 -16.48 -37.00 18.11
N MET A 16 -16.66 -36.86 19.43
CA MET A 16 -16.30 -35.64 20.17
C MET A 16 -14.81 -35.32 20.03
N PHE A 17 -13.94 -36.33 20.16
CA PHE A 17 -12.49 -36.13 20.04
C PHE A 17 -12.10 -35.67 18.62
N ILE A 18 -12.70 -36.29 17.59
CA ILE A 18 -12.48 -35.89 16.19
C ILE A 18 -12.94 -34.45 15.94
N ALA A 19 -14.11 -34.06 16.48
CA ALA A 19 -14.62 -32.70 16.34
C ALA A 19 -13.70 -31.65 17.00
N ILE A 20 -13.17 -31.95 18.18
CA ILE A 20 -12.23 -31.06 18.88
C ILE A 20 -10.94 -30.87 18.06
N VAL A 21 -10.39 -31.95 17.49
CA VAL A 21 -9.19 -31.87 16.64
C VAL A 21 -9.44 -31.02 15.39
N LEU A 22 -10.61 -31.17 14.75
CA LEU A 22 -10.99 -30.36 13.59
C LEU A 22 -11.13 -28.87 13.95
N ILE A 23 -11.74 -28.55 15.10
CA ILE A 23 -11.86 -27.16 15.57
C ILE A 23 -10.49 -26.56 15.85
N LEU A 24 -9.58 -27.31 16.47
CA LEU A 24 -8.21 -26.85 16.73
C LEU A 24 -7.43 -26.60 15.42
N LEU A 25 -7.62 -27.43 14.39
CA LEU A 25 -7.02 -27.22 13.07
C LEU A 25 -7.57 -25.94 12.40
N PHE A 26 -8.88 -25.68 12.50
CA PHE A 26 -9.51 -24.46 11.99
C PHE A 26 -9.09 -23.20 12.76
N LEU A 27 -8.87 -23.29 14.07
CA LEU A 27 -8.40 -22.15 14.87
C LEU A 27 -6.92 -21.83 14.62
N ASN A 28 -6.13 -22.81 14.15
CA ASN A 28 -4.72 -22.62 13.82
C ASN A 28 -4.50 -21.97 12.43
N THR A 29 -5.57 -21.66 11.69
CA THR A 29 -5.49 -20.81 10.49
C THR A 29 -5.55 -19.32 10.82
N ASN A 30 -4.79 -18.87 11.82
CA ASN A 30 -4.37 -17.47 11.87
C ASN A 30 -3.10 -17.33 11.05
N LYS A 31 -3.29 -17.16 9.74
CA LYS A 31 -2.22 -16.63 8.91
C LYS A 31 -2.01 -15.19 9.35
N ASN A 32 -1.04 -14.98 10.22
CA ASN A 32 -0.37 -13.68 10.25
C ASN A 32 0.21 -13.55 8.85
N GLU A 33 -0.46 -12.82 7.97
CA GLU A 33 0.15 -12.25 6.77
C GLU A 33 1.21 -11.28 7.28
N ALA A 34 2.35 -11.83 7.72
CA ALA A 34 3.60 -11.13 7.59
C ALA A 34 3.69 -10.88 6.09
N ASN A 35 3.42 -9.64 5.69
CA ASN A 35 3.70 -9.16 4.35
C ASN A 35 5.19 -9.40 4.12
N GLU A 36 5.53 -10.56 3.57
CA GLU A 36 6.85 -10.78 3.02
C GLU A 36 7.07 -9.68 1.97
N PRO A 37 8.21 -8.98 1.99
CA PRO A 37 8.49 -8.01 0.96
C PRO A 37 8.60 -8.79 -0.35
N VAL A 38 7.53 -8.77 -1.15
CA VAL A 38 7.54 -9.33 -2.50
C VAL A 38 8.49 -8.46 -3.31
N VAL A 39 9.73 -8.91 -3.42
CA VAL A 39 10.72 -8.32 -4.32
C VAL A 39 10.20 -8.55 -5.74
N ASN A 40 9.80 -7.47 -6.40
CA ASN A 40 9.02 -7.46 -7.65
C ASN A 40 7.65 -8.14 -7.52
N GLY A 41 6.69 -7.47 -6.85
CA GLY A 41 5.28 -7.69 -7.17
C GLY A 41 5.10 -7.51 -8.67
N LYS A 42 4.95 -8.63 -9.40
CA LYS A 42 4.93 -8.78 -10.87
C LYS A 42 4.77 -7.45 -11.62
N ILE A 43 5.88 -6.73 -11.81
CA ILE A 43 5.87 -5.45 -12.53
C ILE A 43 5.68 -5.78 -14.00
N ILE A 44 4.51 -5.50 -14.53
CA ILE A 44 4.15 -5.77 -15.92
C ILE A 44 4.45 -4.59 -16.84
N HIS A 45 4.55 -3.38 -16.28
CA HIS A 45 4.90 -2.19 -17.05
C HIS A 45 5.62 -1.14 -16.19
N VAL A 46 6.53 -0.40 -16.82
CA VAL A 46 7.19 0.76 -16.23
C VAL A 46 7.15 1.91 -17.21
N LYS A 47 6.69 3.07 -16.75
CA LYS A 47 6.67 4.30 -17.54
C LYS A 47 7.32 5.44 -16.76
N ASN A 48 8.36 6.02 -17.33
CA ASN A 48 9.01 7.20 -16.76
C ASN A 48 8.27 8.47 -17.18
N PHE A 49 8.32 9.47 -16.32
CA PHE A 49 7.81 10.81 -16.59
C PHE A 49 8.81 11.86 -16.10
N ASP A 50 8.80 12.99 -16.79
CA ASP A 50 9.57 14.20 -16.49
C ASP A 50 8.70 15.36 -16.97
N LEU A 51 8.21 16.15 -16.02
CA LEU A 51 7.35 17.30 -16.25
C LEU A 51 7.91 18.51 -15.51
N ASP A 52 7.91 19.64 -16.18
CA ASP A 52 8.35 20.92 -15.65
C ASP A 52 7.32 22.02 -15.96
N ALA A 53 7.37 23.10 -15.17
CA ALA A 53 6.50 24.25 -15.34
C ALA A 53 6.93 25.17 -16.50
N LYS A 54 7.32 24.59 -17.65
CA LYS A 54 7.89 25.27 -18.85
C LYS A 54 7.05 26.42 -19.40
N SER A 55 5.74 26.37 -19.23
CA SER A 55 4.81 27.43 -19.66
C SER A 55 4.81 28.65 -18.72
N THR A 56 5.58 28.59 -17.65
CA THR A 56 5.70 29.62 -16.62
C THR A 56 7.18 29.97 -16.41
N ASN A 57 7.46 31.00 -15.62
CA ASN A 57 8.82 31.34 -15.20
C ASN A 57 9.24 30.63 -13.89
N LEU A 58 8.48 29.63 -13.45
CA LEU A 58 8.72 28.90 -12.21
C LEU A 58 9.65 27.70 -12.47
N LYS A 59 10.44 27.34 -11.46
CA LYS A 59 11.36 26.20 -11.51
C LYS A 59 10.79 24.91 -10.91
N THR A 60 9.47 24.84 -10.72
CA THR A 60 8.80 23.62 -10.25
C THR A 60 8.92 22.51 -11.28
N MET A 61 9.31 21.32 -10.83
CA MET A 61 9.42 20.13 -11.65
C MET A 61 9.03 18.87 -10.89
N THR A 62 8.68 17.83 -11.63
CA THR A 62 8.55 16.48 -11.12
C THR A 62 9.04 15.46 -12.13
N GLU A 63 9.83 14.51 -11.66
CA GLU A 63 10.33 13.39 -12.44
C GLU A 63 10.12 12.09 -11.67
N GLY A 64 10.06 10.97 -12.38
CA GLY A 64 9.91 9.68 -11.71
C GLY A 64 9.44 8.56 -12.61
N SER A 65 8.87 7.53 -11.97
CA SER A 65 8.44 6.30 -12.61
C SER A 65 7.10 5.83 -12.08
N ILE A 66 6.26 5.36 -13.01
CA ILE A 66 5.00 4.65 -12.75
C ILE A 66 5.29 3.16 -12.96
N PHE A 67 5.08 2.36 -11.93
CA PHE A 67 5.18 0.91 -11.96
C PHE A 67 3.77 0.33 -11.93
N VAL A 68 3.44 -0.50 -12.92
CA VAL A 68 2.17 -1.23 -12.97
C VAL A 68 2.44 -2.66 -12.51
N GLU A 69 1.78 -3.04 -11.42
CA GLU A 69 1.89 -4.36 -10.79
C GLU A 69 0.61 -5.16 -11.11
N GLY A 70 0.77 -6.42 -11.48
CA GLY A 70 -0.37 -7.26 -11.81
C GLY A 70 0.01 -8.63 -12.36
N GLU A 71 -0.99 -9.45 -12.66
CA GLU A 71 -0.81 -10.77 -13.27
C GLU A 71 -1.59 -10.89 -14.57
N LYS A 72 -0.89 -11.26 -15.65
CA LYS A 72 -1.45 -11.42 -17.00
C LYS A 72 -2.13 -10.12 -17.48
N GLU A 73 -3.45 -10.16 -17.72
CA GLU A 73 -4.28 -9.05 -18.22
C GLU A 73 -4.96 -8.26 -17.10
N HIS A 74 -4.64 -8.55 -15.83
CA HIS A 74 -5.22 -7.86 -14.67
C HIS A 74 -4.21 -6.92 -14.03
N ILE A 75 -4.62 -5.69 -13.75
CA ILE A 75 -3.84 -4.69 -13.03
C ILE A 75 -4.29 -4.71 -11.58
N ASP A 76 -3.36 -5.05 -10.67
CA ASP A 76 -3.61 -5.12 -9.24
C ASP A 76 -3.26 -3.80 -8.54
N HIS A 77 -2.16 -3.17 -8.97
CA HIS A 77 -1.64 -1.95 -8.35
C HIS A 77 -0.93 -1.05 -9.34
N ILE A 78 -0.98 0.25 -9.06
CA ILE A 78 -0.07 1.23 -9.66
C ILE A 78 0.71 1.89 -8.54
N LYS A 79 2.04 1.86 -8.65
CA LYS A 79 2.95 2.55 -7.75
C LYS A 79 3.60 3.72 -8.50
N ILE A 80 3.44 4.92 -7.97
CA ILE A 80 4.06 6.13 -8.51
C ILE A 80 5.18 6.52 -7.57
N VAL A 81 6.41 6.58 -8.07
CA VAL A 81 7.56 7.11 -7.35
C VAL A 81 7.97 8.39 -8.04
N ALA A 82 7.91 9.51 -7.32
CA ALA A 82 8.18 10.84 -7.85
C ALA A 82 9.23 11.56 -7.00
N HIS A 83 10.17 12.21 -7.67
CA HIS A 83 10.94 13.32 -7.15
C HIS A 83 10.21 14.62 -7.53
N VAL A 84 10.06 15.52 -6.56
CA VAL A 84 9.32 16.76 -6.72
C VAL A 84 10.16 17.90 -6.17
N GLU A 85 10.42 18.90 -7.00
CA GLU A 85 11.01 20.18 -6.62
C GLU A 85 9.98 21.29 -6.85
N ILE A 86 9.70 22.08 -5.81
CA ILE A 86 8.69 23.16 -5.87
C ILE A 86 9.43 24.49 -5.73
N ASP A 87 9.22 25.40 -6.69
CA ASP A 87 9.72 26.76 -6.60
C ASP A 87 9.08 27.48 -5.40
N LEU A 88 9.84 28.29 -4.66
CA LEU A 88 9.32 29.07 -3.52
C LEU A 88 8.19 30.03 -3.93
N ALA A 89 8.14 30.44 -5.20
CA ALA A 89 7.10 31.28 -5.76
C ALA A 89 5.89 30.48 -6.30
N ASP A 90 5.91 29.14 -6.24
CA ASP A 90 4.83 28.29 -6.70
C ASP A 90 3.87 27.94 -5.55
N TRP A 91 2.68 28.53 -5.59
CA TRP A 91 1.63 28.31 -4.59
C TRP A 91 0.69 27.15 -4.97
N GLY A 92 0.75 26.68 -6.22
CA GLY A 92 -0.06 25.57 -6.72
C GLY A 92 0.63 24.22 -6.53
N GLY A 93 1.96 24.18 -6.62
CA GLY A 93 2.76 22.98 -6.42
C GLY A 93 2.49 21.90 -7.47
N VAL A 94 2.52 20.64 -7.04
CA VAL A 94 2.34 19.46 -7.91
C VAL A 94 1.12 18.65 -7.46
N ALA A 95 0.30 18.23 -8.41
CA ALA A 95 -0.87 17.40 -8.17
C ALA A 95 -0.86 16.14 -9.07
N PHE A 96 -1.15 14.99 -8.46
CA PHE A 96 -1.37 13.73 -9.18
C PHE A 96 -2.87 13.47 -9.27
N TYR A 97 -3.40 13.42 -10.49
CA TYR A 97 -4.82 13.12 -10.72
C TYR A 97 -5.01 11.61 -10.92
N ILE A 98 -5.74 11.00 -10.00
CA ILE A 98 -6.09 9.58 -10.04
C ILE A 98 -7.50 9.45 -10.64
N PRO A 99 -7.70 8.63 -11.70
CA PRO A 99 -9.01 8.46 -12.33
C PRO A 99 -10.08 7.98 -11.35
N ASP A 100 -11.33 8.30 -11.66
CA ASP A 100 -12.48 7.73 -10.96
C ASP A 100 -12.42 6.19 -10.99
N GLN A 101 -12.92 5.55 -9.93
CA GLN A 101 -12.90 4.08 -9.71
C GLN A 101 -11.55 3.51 -9.26
N TRP A 102 -10.49 4.32 -9.17
CA TRP A 102 -9.24 3.93 -8.53
C TRP A 102 -9.19 4.44 -7.09
N SER A 103 -8.66 3.63 -6.19
CA SER A 103 -8.46 4.00 -4.78
C SER A 103 -6.98 4.12 -4.45
N VAL A 104 -6.61 5.18 -3.74
CA VAL A 104 -5.26 5.33 -3.20
C VAL A 104 -5.11 4.42 -1.97
N SER A 105 -4.21 3.44 -2.08
CA SER A 105 -3.94 2.46 -1.01
C SER A 105 -2.99 3.00 0.06
N SER A 106 -2.03 3.85 -0.33
CA SER A 106 -1.00 4.40 0.55
C SER A 106 -0.37 5.64 -0.06
N ILE A 107 0.12 6.52 0.82
CA ILE A 107 0.93 7.69 0.46
C ILE A 107 2.13 7.72 1.41
N THR A 108 3.33 7.83 0.85
CA THR A 108 4.58 8.00 1.60
C THR A 108 5.32 9.20 1.04
N SER A 109 5.70 10.13 1.91
CA SER A 109 6.45 11.33 1.54
C SER A 109 7.67 11.48 2.43
N SER A 110 8.79 11.90 1.84
CA SER A 110 9.98 12.32 2.58
C SER A 110 9.88 13.77 3.08
N TYR A 111 8.87 14.52 2.64
CA TYR A 111 8.66 15.90 3.08
C TYR A 111 8.13 15.92 4.53
N PRO A 112 8.68 16.77 5.41
CA PRO A 112 8.29 16.81 6.81
C PRO A 112 6.93 17.50 7.00
N GLU A 113 5.84 16.74 6.87
CA GLU A 113 4.47 17.23 6.99
C GLU A 113 4.10 17.70 8.42
N HIS A 114 4.92 17.35 9.42
CA HIS A 114 4.63 17.59 10.85
C HIS A 114 5.79 18.20 11.64
N GLN A 115 6.83 18.72 10.97
CA GLN A 115 7.84 19.52 11.65
C GLN A 115 7.46 21.00 11.55
N PRO A 116 7.62 21.81 12.61
CA PRO A 116 7.37 23.24 12.53
C PRO A 116 8.19 23.80 11.37
N LYS A 117 7.51 24.39 10.39
CA LYS A 117 8.12 25.03 9.22
C LYS A 117 9.31 25.85 9.72
N LEU A 118 10.52 25.52 9.27
CA LEU A 118 11.61 26.49 9.27
C LEU A 118 11.06 27.65 8.42
N LYS A 119 10.66 28.74 9.07
CA LYS A 119 10.28 29.96 8.37
C LYS A 119 11.42 30.25 7.38
N PRO A 120 11.13 30.43 6.08
CA PRO A 120 12.12 30.99 5.18
C PRO A 120 12.67 32.26 5.82
N ALA A 121 14.00 32.44 5.81
CA ALA A 121 14.59 33.65 6.35
C ALA A 121 13.88 34.87 5.74
N GLU A 122 13.29 35.72 6.58
CA GLU A 122 12.66 36.96 6.14
C GLU A 122 13.70 37.77 5.37
N TYR A 123 13.56 37.83 4.05
CA TYR A 123 14.38 38.67 3.21
C TYR A 123 13.90 40.11 3.37
N TYR A 124 14.65 40.91 4.11
CA TYR A 124 14.48 42.36 4.13
C TYR A 124 15.23 42.95 2.92
N PRO A 125 14.55 43.58 1.95
CA PRO A 125 15.23 44.28 0.87
C PRO A 125 16.01 45.47 1.45
N PRO A 126 17.23 45.77 0.96
CA PRO A 126 17.95 46.97 1.36
C PRO A 126 17.18 48.21 0.87
N GLY A 127 16.97 49.16 1.80
CA GLY A 127 16.37 50.48 1.52
C GLY A 127 17.35 51.47 0.90
#